data_AF-A0A6M3LAC6-F1
#
_entry.id   AF-A0A6M3LAC6-F1
#
_cell.length_a   1.000
_cell.length_b   1.000
_cell.length_c   1.000
_cell.angle_alpha   90.00
_cell.angle_beta   90.00
_cell.angle_gamma   90.00
#
_symmetry.space_group_name_H-M   'P 1'
#
loop_
_entity.id
_entity.type
_entity.pdbx_description
1 polymer ?
#
loop_
_entity_poly.entity_id
_entity_poly.type
_entity_poly.pdbx_seq_one_letter_code
_entity_poly.pdbx_strand_id
1 'polypeptide(L)'
;MKKARIDSHLTLRELWQQTGIKPRRLSDIEGMRVVPTDEEKKTLSGVFGVPFLVEIDGEKAKERRDSLELEITSLGSAIKQIKAKHGKTNANGFIECPKCEGRLFYTVAAINGHVWGKCETDDCLSWME
;
A
#
# COMPACT_ATOMS: atom_id res chain seq x y z
N MET A 1 10.22 6.67 10.84
CA MET A 1 11.60 7.05 11.19
C MET A 1 12.02 8.36 10.51
N LYS A 2 12.07 8.46 9.17
CA LYS A 2 12.49 9.69 8.46
C LYS A 2 11.81 10.98 8.93
N LYS A 3 10.49 10.93 9.11
CA LYS A 3 9.71 12.06 9.66
C LYS A 3 10.19 12.45 11.07
N ALA A 4 10.26 11.48 11.99
CA ALA A 4 10.77 11.72 13.35
C ALA A 4 12.18 12.33 13.36
N ARG A 5 13.09 11.88 12.48
CA ARG A 5 14.43 12.49 12.37
C ARG A 5 14.39 13.94 11.90
N ILE A 6 13.56 14.25 10.90
CA ILE A 6 13.38 15.62 10.38
C ILE A 6 12.76 16.52 11.45
N ASP A 7 11.73 16.03 12.16
CA ASP A 7 11.04 16.75 13.23
C ASP A 7 11.98 17.00 14.43
N SER A 8 12.93 16.10 14.69
CA SER A 8 14.01 16.30 15.67
C SER A 8 15.20 17.11 15.15
N HIS A 9 15.13 17.66 13.92
CA HIS A 9 16.19 18.43 13.28
C HIS A 9 17.56 17.73 13.21
N LEU A 10 17.58 16.41 13.13
CA LEU A 10 18.81 15.62 13.08
C LEU A 10 19.19 15.26 11.63
N THR A 11 20.47 15.36 11.30
CA THR A 11 21.05 14.73 10.11
C THR A 11 21.27 13.23 10.35
N LEU A 12 21.44 12.45 9.29
CA LEU A 12 21.82 11.03 9.42
C LEU A 12 23.20 10.87 10.09
N ARG A 13 24.08 11.86 9.97
CA ARG A 13 25.40 11.85 10.60
C ARG A 13 25.32 12.07 12.11
N GLU A 14 24.51 13.02 12.54
CA GLU A 14 24.28 13.29 13.98
C GLU A 14 23.55 12.11 14.62
N LEU A 15 22.56 11.54 13.93
CA LEU A 15 21.87 10.35 14.41
C LEU A 15 22.83 9.16 14.54
N TRP A 16 23.77 8.99 13.62
CA TRP A 16 24.83 8.01 13.74
C TRP A 16 25.71 8.26 14.97
N GLN A 17 26.11 9.51 15.23
CA GLN A 17 26.91 9.84 16.41
C GLN A 17 26.20 9.52 17.73
N GLN A 18 24.86 9.66 17.76
CA GLN A 18 24.07 9.37 18.96
C GLN A 18 23.74 7.87 19.13
N THR A 19 23.56 7.14 18.03
CA THR A 19 23.07 5.74 18.06
C THR A 19 24.13 4.69 17.78
N GLY A 20 25.28 5.08 17.22
CA GLY A 20 26.29 4.16 16.68
C GLY A 20 25.86 3.46 15.38
N ILE A 21 24.63 3.63 14.91
CA ILE A 21 24.12 3.01 13.69
C ILE A 21 24.63 3.76 12.46
N LYS A 22 25.33 3.06 11.57
CA LYS A 22 25.97 3.69 10.39
C LYS A 22 24.94 4.42 9.51
N PRO A 23 25.29 5.56 8.87
CA PRO A 23 24.35 6.35 8.07
C PRO A 23 23.69 5.56 6.93
N ARG A 24 24.42 4.64 6.29
CA ARG A 24 23.87 3.75 5.26
C ARG A 24 22.75 2.86 5.82
N ARG A 25 22.97 2.27 6.99
CA ARG A 25 21.99 1.42 7.68
C ARG A 25 20.77 2.26 8.10
N LEU A 26 20.98 3.45 8.66
CA LEU A 26 19.91 4.39 8.97
C LEU A 26 19.09 4.78 7.73
N SER A 27 19.75 5.04 6.59
CA SER A 27 19.08 5.35 5.33
C SER A 27 18.25 4.17 4.80
N ASP A 28 18.75 2.95 4.91
CA ASP A 28 18.02 1.75 4.48
C ASP A 28 16.80 1.50 5.38
N ILE A 29 16.92 1.79 6.69
CA ILE A 29 15.82 1.76 7.65
C ILE A 29 14.78 2.84 7.30
N GLU A 30 15.20 4.07 7.00
CA GLU A 30 14.30 5.16 6.58
C GLU A 30 13.56 4.85 5.29
N GLY A 31 14.23 4.18 4.36
CA GLY A 31 13.66 3.74 3.08
C GLY A 31 12.89 2.42 3.15
N MET A 32 12.68 1.85 4.35
CA MET A 32 11.99 0.57 4.57
C MET A 32 12.59 -0.63 3.80
N ARG A 33 13.86 -0.54 3.38
CA ARG A 33 14.56 -1.64 2.69
C ARG A 33 15.00 -2.74 3.63
N VAL A 34 15.16 -2.39 4.91
CA VAL A 34 15.57 -3.29 5.97
C VAL A 34 14.76 -3.01 7.22
N VAL A 35 14.45 -4.07 7.96
CA VAL A 35 13.82 -3.98 9.28
C VAL A 35 14.91 -3.78 10.33
N PRO A 36 14.77 -2.81 11.26
CA PRO A 36 15.71 -2.62 12.37
C PRO A 36 15.69 -3.82 13.34
N THR A 37 16.84 -4.15 13.92
CA THR A 37 16.93 -5.11 15.02
C THR A 37 16.32 -4.54 16.31
N ASP A 38 16.02 -5.38 17.30
CA ASP A 38 15.41 -4.89 18.54
C ASP A 38 16.34 -3.95 19.34
N GLU A 39 17.66 -4.15 19.25
CA GLU A 39 18.65 -3.21 19.78
C GLU A 39 18.64 -1.86 19.04
N GLU A 40 18.57 -1.89 17.69
CA GLU A 40 18.44 -0.67 16.88
C GLU A 40 17.14 0.07 17.21
N LYS A 41 16.02 -0.64 17.39
CA LYS A 41 14.73 -0.05 17.80
C LYS A 41 14.80 0.61 19.16
N LYS A 42 15.42 -0.05 20.16
CA LYS A 42 15.58 0.49 21.52
C LYS A 42 16.41 1.77 21.50
N THR A 43 17.53 1.74 20.77
CA THR A 43 18.45 2.88 20.63
C THR A 43 17.76 4.06 19.94
N LEU A 44 17.07 3.81 18.83
CA LEU A 44 16.34 4.86 18.09
C LEU A 44 15.15 5.41 18.91
N SER A 45 14.46 4.57 19.67
CA SER A 45 13.38 5.02 20.59
C SER A 45 13.92 5.99 21.64
N GLY A 46 15.09 5.69 22.21
CA GLY A 46 15.74 6.55 23.20
C GLY A 46 16.10 7.92 22.66
N VAL A 47 16.51 8.02 21.39
CA VAL A 47 16.86 9.29 20.75
C VAL A 47 15.63 10.12 20.42
N PHE A 48 14.60 9.51 19.84
CA PHE A 48 13.43 10.26 19.38
C PHE A 48 12.38 10.49 20.47
N GLY A 49 12.55 9.91 21.66
CA GLY A 49 11.57 10.01 22.75
C GLY A 49 10.20 9.42 22.38
N VAL A 50 10.11 8.70 21.27
CA VAL A 50 8.92 8.00 20.81
C VAL A 50 9.20 6.51 20.84
N PRO A 51 8.28 5.68 21.35
CA PRO A 51 8.37 4.23 21.16
C PRO A 51 8.51 3.95 19.67
N PHE A 52 9.62 3.36 19.24
CA PHE A 52 9.84 2.98 17.84
C PHE A 52 8.85 1.88 17.40
N LEU A 53 8.23 1.22 18.38
CA LEU A 53 7.02 0.46 18.19
C LEU A 53 5.83 1.42 18.28
N VAL A 54 5.36 1.90 17.12
CA VAL A 54 3.93 1.67 16.91
C VAL A 54 3.84 0.16 16.93
N GLU A 55 3.30 -0.41 18.00
CA GLU A 55 2.95 -1.83 17.96
C GLU A 55 2.08 -1.97 16.73
N ILE A 56 2.66 -2.56 15.68
CA ILE A 56 1.87 -3.04 14.58
C ILE A 56 1.13 -4.19 15.22
N ASP A 57 -0.06 -3.88 15.71
CA ASP A 57 -1.04 -4.86 16.14
C ASP A 57 -1.10 -5.89 15.02
N GLY A 58 -0.49 -7.05 15.29
CA GLY A 58 -0.22 -8.06 14.27
C GLY A 58 -1.51 -8.55 13.64
N GLU A 59 -2.61 -8.47 14.41
CA GLU A 59 -3.96 -8.78 13.98
C GLU A 59 -4.47 -7.71 13.02
N LYS A 60 -4.38 -6.42 13.36
CA LYS A 60 -4.77 -5.32 12.46
C LYS A 60 -3.93 -5.26 11.17
N ALA A 61 -2.65 -5.63 11.23
CA ALA A 61 -1.80 -5.67 10.05
C ALA A 61 -1.99 -6.93 9.20
N LYS A 62 -2.51 -8.01 9.80
CA LYS A 62 -2.99 -9.17 9.05
C LYS A 62 -4.31 -8.84 8.37
N GLU A 63 -5.28 -8.29 9.11
CA GLU A 63 -6.58 -7.85 8.58
C GLU A 63 -6.42 -6.88 7.40
N ARG A 64 -5.54 -5.88 7.49
CA ARG A 64 -5.24 -4.98 6.37
C ARG A 64 -4.63 -5.70 5.17
N ARG A 65 -3.78 -6.71 5.39
CA ARG A 65 -3.19 -7.51 4.29
C ARG A 65 -4.24 -8.39 3.63
N ASP A 66 -5.02 -9.11 4.43
CA ASP A 66 -6.08 -10.00 3.96
C ASP A 66 -7.14 -9.18 3.18
N SER A 67 -7.49 -7.99 3.68
CA SER A 67 -8.38 -7.05 2.98
C SER A 67 -7.78 -6.54 1.66
N LEU A 68 -6.51 -6.15 1.64
CA LEU A 68 -5.83 -5.72 0.41
C LEU A 68 -5.71 -6.85 -0.61
N GLU A 69 -5.43 -8.07 -0.17
CA GLU A 69 -5.34 -9.26 -1.03
C GLU A 69 -6.69 -9.59 -1.66
N LEU A 70 -7.77 -9.48 -0.88
CA LEU A 70 -9.13 -9.62 -1.40
C LEU A 70 -9.42 -8.55 -2.47
N GLU A 71 -9.08 -7.28 -2.22
CA GLU A 71 -9.31 -6.22 -3.20
C GLU A 71 -8.50 -6.40 -4.49
N ILE A 72 -7.22 -6.74 -4.39
CA ILE A 72 -6.35 -6.99 -5.55
C ILE A 72 -6.89 -8.18 -6.36
N THR A 73 -7.33 -9.24 -5.69
CA THR A 73 -7.88 -10.43 -6.35
C THR A 73 -9.19 -10.13 -7.05
N SER A 74 -10.13 -9.46 -6.37
CA SER A 74 -11.42 -9.08 -6.95
C SER A 74 -11.25 -8.09 -8.11
N LEU A 75 -10.35 -7.11 -7.98
CA LEU A 75 -10.02 -6.17 -9.07
C LEU A 75 -9.44 -6.91 -10.28
N GLY A 76 -8.45 -7.79 -10.06
CA GLY A 76 -7.82 -8.58 -11.12
C GLY A 76 -8.82 -9.50 -11.84
N SER A 77 -9.75 -10.10 -11.09
CA SER A 77 -10.84 -10.91 -11.64
C SER A 77 -11.76 -10.09 -12.54
N ALA A 78 -12.21 -8.91 -12.09
CA ALA A 78 -13.05 -8.01 -12.88
C ALA A 78 -12.37 -7.57 -14.18
N ILE A 79 -11.12 -7.10 -14.11
CA ILE A 79 -10.34 -6.66 -15.28
C ILE A 79 -10.17 -7.82 -16.27
N LYS A 80 -9.85 -9.03 -15.77
CA LYS A 80 -9.70 -10.21 -16.62
C LYS A 80 -10.99 -10.58 -17.33
N GLN A 81 -12.14 -10.55 -16.63
CA GLN A 81 -13.44 -10.86 -17.22
C GLN A 81 -13.82 -9.84 -18.31
N ILE A 82 -13.60 -8.55 -18.06
CA ILE A 82 -13.89 -7.47 -19.01
C ILE A 82 -13.00 -7.57 -20.24
N LYS A 83 -11.68 -7.75 -20.05
CA LYS A 83 -10.71 -7.90 -21.16
C LYS A 83 -10.94 -9.17 -21.97
N ALA A 84 -11.34 -10.27 -21.33
CA ALA A 84 -11.71 -11.50 -22.04
C ALA A 84 -12.96 -11.32 -22.92
N LYS A 85 -13.91 -10.49 -22.49
CA LYS A 85 -15.16 -10.23 -23.22
C LYS A 85 -14.99 -9.28 -24.41
N HIS A 86 -14.18 -8.22 -24.25
CA HIS A 86 -14.15 -7.11 -25.22
C HIS A 86 -12.77 -6.84 -25.84
N GLY A 87 -11.68 -7.36 -25.26
CA GLY A 87 -10.33 -7.09 -25.74
C GLY A 87 -10.01 -5.59 -25.78
N LYS A 88 -9.61 -5.08 -26.96
CA LYS A 88 -9.31 -3.65 -27.20
C LYS A 88 -10.45 -2.90 -27.91
N THR A 89 -11.68 -3.39 -27.82
CA THR A 89 -12.82 -2.73 -28.45
C THR A 89 -13.43 -1.69 -27.52
N ASN A 90 -14.00 -0.63 -28.10
CA ASN A 90 -14.78 0.34 -27.35
C ASN A 90 -16.01 -0.37 -26.77
N ALA A 91 -16.06 -0.52 -25.45
CA ALA A 91 -17.14 -1.22 -24.78
C ALA A 91 -17.51 -0.54 -23.48
N ASN A 92 -18.79 -0.56 -23.15
CA ASN A 92 -19.29 -0.18 -21.83
C ASN A 92 -20.36 -1.19 -21.39
N GLY A 93 -20.62 -1.23 -20.10
CA GLY A 93 -21.65 -2.10 -19.55
C GLY A 93 -21.45 -2.35 -18.07
N PHE A 94 -21.99 -3.46 -17.60
CA PHE A 94 -21.81 -3.93 -16.23
C PHE A 94 -21.50 -5.43 -16.20
N ILE A 95 -20.81 -5.85 -15.15
CA ILE A 95 -20.64 -7.23 -14.72
C ILE A 95 -21.09 -7.34 -13.26
N GLU A 96 -21.24 -8.56 -12.77
CA GLU A 96 -21.41 -8.82 -11.35
C GLU A 96 -20.10 -8.51 -10.61
N CYS A 97 -20.20 -7.78 -9.50
CA CYS A 97 -19.05 -7.34 -8.72
C CYS A 97 -18.45 -8.54 -7.96
N PRO A 98 -17.18 -8.90 -8.18
CA PRO A 98 -16.56 -10.02 -7.48
C PRO A 98 -16.27 -9.77 -5.99
N LYS A 99 -16.60 -8.58 -5.45
CA LYS A 99 -16.45 -8.23 -4.02
C LYS A 99 -17.78 -8.26 -3.27
N CYS A 100 -18.87 -7.78 -3.88
CA CYS A 100 -20.16 -7.59 -3.21
C CYS A 100 -21.37 -8.15 -3.97
N GLU A 101 -21.18 -8.80 -5.12
CA GLU A 101 -22.24 -9.33 -5.99
C GLU A 101 -23.20 -8.27 -6.57
N GLY A 102 -22.96 -6.98 -6.30
CA GLY A 102 -23.67 -5.85 -6.92
C GLY A 102 -23.25 -5.60 -8.37
N ARG A 103 -23.76 -4.53 -8.99
CA ARG A 103 -23.39 -4.16 -10.36
C ARG A 103 -22.09 -3.38 -10.38
N LEU A 104 -21.13 -3.87 -11.16
CA LEU A 104 -19.87 -3.20 -11.45
C LEU A 104 -19.88 -2.67 -12.88
N PHE A 105 -20.04 -1.35 -13.00
CA PHE A 105 -20.00 -0.66 -14.29
C PHE A 105 -18.57 -0.58 -14.79
N TYR A 106 -18.37 -0.75 -16.09
CA TYR A 106 -17.07 -0.61 -16.73
C TYR A 106 -17.13 0.14 -18.05
N THR A 107 -15.98 0.67 -18.45
CA THR A 107 -15.73 1.24 -19.77
C THR A 107 -14.35 0.81 -20.23
N VAL A 108 -14.24 0.36 -21.49
CA VAL A 108 -13.00 -0.05 -22.14
C VAL A 108 -12.65 0.98 -23.21
N ALA A 109 -11.50 1.61 -23.07
CA ALA A 109 -11.02 2.59 -24.02
C ALA A 109 -10.60 1.93 -25.34
N ALA A 110 -11.14 2.43 -26.46
CA ALA A 110 -10.88 1.88 -27.80
C ALA A 110 -9.41 1.98 -28.24
N ILE A 111 -8.68 2.97 -27.72
CA ILE A 111 -7.33 3.30 -28.20
C ILE A 111 -6.25 2.41 -27.59
N ASN A 112 -6.41 1.99 -26.33
CA ASN A 112 -5.39 1.29 -25.56
C ASN A 112 -5.94 0.08 -24.79
N GLY A 113 -7.25 -0.12 -24.74
CA GLY A 113 -7.89 -1.20 -23.98
C GLY A 113 -7.83 -1.02 -22.46
N HIS A 114 -7.53 0.20 -21.98
CA HIS A 114 -7.59 0.50 -20.55
C HIS A 114 -9.03 0.39 -20.06
N VAL A 115 -9.20 -0.20 -18.89
CA VAL A 115 -10.51 -0.43 -18.29
C VAL A 115 -10.69 0.47 -17.09
N TRP A 116 -11.78 1.23 -17.10
CA TRP A 116 -12.28 1.96 -15.94
C TRP A 116 -13.45 1.21 -15.36
N GLY A 117 -13.57 1.18 -14.04
CA GLY A 117 -14.67 0.49 -13.38
C GLY A 117 -15.09 1.13 -12.08
N LYS A 118 -16.39 1.10 -11.80
CA LYS A 118 -16.98 1.57 -10.54
C LYS A 118 -18.19 0.72 -10.17
N CYS A 119 -18.16 0.16 -8.97
CA CYS A 119 -19.28 -0.57 -8.40
C CYS A 119 -20.38 0.39 -7.93
N GLU A 120 -21.63 -0.05 -8.01
CA GLU A 120 -22.78 0.69 -7.49
C GLU A 120 -22.83 0.72 -5.96
N THR A 121 -22.26 -0.28 -5.29
CA THR A 121 -22.16 -0.31 -3.84
C THR A 121 -21.14 0.72 -3.36
N ASP A 122 -21.54 1.53 -2.38
CA ASP A 122 -20.64 2.47 -1.71
C ASP A 122 -19.46 1.73 -1.05
N ASP A 123 -18.28 2.36 -1.10
CA ASP A 123 -17.02 1.83 -0.55
C ASP A 123 -16.60 0.44 -1.10
N CYS A 124 -16.92 0.19 -2.38
CA CYS A 124 -16.56 -1.04 -3.08
C CYS A 124 -15.52 -0.78 -4.19
N LEU A 125 -15.39 -1.70 -5.15
CA LEU A 125 -14.40 -1.63 -6.22
C LEU A 125 -14.61 -0.37 -7.07
N SER A 126 -13.56 0.45 -7.17
CA SER A 126 -13.50 1.61 -8.06
C SER A 126 -12.06 1.82 -8.49
N TRP A 127 -11.79 1.88 -9.80
CA TRP A 127 -10.44 2.04 -10.33
C TRP A 127 -10.43 2.74 -11.69
N MET A 128 -9.25 3.28 -12.02
CA MET A 128 -8.94 3.87 -13.31
C MET A 128 -7.54 3.37 -13.74
N GLU A 129 -7.46 2.65 -14.85
CA GLU A 129 -6.19 2.32 -15.54
C GLU A 129 -5.74 3.46 -16.46
#